data_AF-A0A370AYQ3-F1
#
_entry.id   AF-A0A370AYQ3-F1
#
_cell.length_a   1.000
_cell.length_b   1.000
_cell.length_c   1.000
_cell.angle_alpha   90.00
_cell.angle_beta   90.00
_cell.angle_gamma   90.00
#
_symmetry.space_group_name_H-M   'P 1'
#
loop_
_entity.id
_entity.type
_entity.pdbx_description
1 polymer ?
#
loop_
_entity_poly.entity_id
_entity_poly.type
_entity_poly.pdbx_seq_one_letter_code
_entity_poly.pdbx_strand_id
1 'polypeptide(L)'
;MRPARFQDFSLDLVKNSPGVTRVQSLGEAGDTTHPFGLAITTTAGEVRWQIIGQLATGEKHDDQDTPVNGDPVPAEGGEPDPSDHEGWLYAALVRAESPEIASIARWSTREDAGKSRGLTLDFHNSARVFIRQL
;
A
#
# COMPACT_ATOMS: atom_id res chain seq x y z
N MET A 1 5.10 10.83 0.60
CA MET A 1 4.48 10.38 -0.67
C MET A 1 2.97 10.57 -0.63
N ARG A 2 2.36 11.15 -1.68
CA ARG A 2 0.89 11.32 -1.79
C ARG A 2 0.18 10.10 -2.38
N PRO A 3 -1.15 9.93 -2.18
CA PRO A 3 -1.91 8.76 -2.62
C PRO A 3 -1.79 8.41 -4.11
N ALA A 4 -1.82 9.41 -5.00
CA ALA A 4 -1.68 9.18 -6.44
C ALA A 4 -0.31 8.56 -6.76
N ARG A 5 0.77 9.16 -6.26
CA ARG A 5 2.14 8.66 -6.44
C ARG A 5 2.34 7.29 -5.78
N PHE A 6 1.71 7.07 -4.62
CA PHE A 6 1.75 5.78 -3.96
C PHE A 6 0.98 4.69 -4.71
N GLN A 7 -0.15 5.03 -5.34
CA GLN A 7 -0.88 4.10 -6.22
C GLN A 7 0.00 3.72 -7.41
N ASP A 8 0.60 4.68 -8.10
CA ASP A 8 1.46 4.42 -9.26
C ASP A 8 2.67 3.54 -8.87
N PHE A 9 3.32 3.87 -7.75
CA PHE A 9 4.37 3.05 -7.16
C PHE A 9 3.90 1.62 -6.87
N SER A 10 2.73 1.46 -6.25
CA SER A 10 2.20 0.15 -5.89
C SER A 10 1.78 -0.66 -7.11
N LEU A 11 1.22 -0.02 -8.15
CA LEU A 11 0.89 -0.66 -9.42
C LEU A 11 2.15 -1.21 -10.10
N ASP A 12 3.22 -0.41 -10.16
CA ASP A 12 4.50 -0.81 -10.75
C ASP A 12 5.18 -1.94 -9.96
N LEU A 13 5.07 -1.93 -8.64
CA LEU A 13 5.60 -2.97 -7.77
C LEU A 13 4.82 -4.30 -7.91
N VAL A 14 3.50 -4.23 -7.76
CA VAL A 14 2.63 -5.40 -7.67
C VAL A 14 2.55 -6.15 -9.00
N LYS A 15 2.58 -5.46 -10.15
CA LYS A 15 2.52 -6.12 -11.47
C LYS A 15 3.70 -7.08 -11.71
N ASN A 16 4.82 -6.86 -11.02
CA ASN A 16 6.04 -7.66 -11.14
C ASN A 16 6.17 -8.71 -10.03
N SER A 17 5.19 -8.81 -9.13
CA SER A 17 5.24 -9.71 -7.99
C SER A 17 4.79 -11.13 -8.35
N PRO A 18 5.44 -12.19 -7.83
CA PRO A 18 5.05 -13.57 -8.10
C PRO A 18 3.58 -13.86 -7.73
N GLY A 19 2.89 -14.59 -8.61
CA GLY A 19 1.50 -15.01 -8.41
C GLY A 19 0.44 -13.98 -8.81
N VAL A 20 0.84 -12.76 -9.18
CA VAL A 20 -0.08 -11.75 -9.72
C VAL A 20 -0.33 -12.02 -11.20
N THR A 21 -1.60 -12.15 -11.58
CA THR A 21 -2.02 -12.34 -12.97
C THR A 21 -2.52 -11.03 -13.59
N ARG A 22 -3.03 -10.11 -12.76
CA ARG A 22 -3.46 -8.78 -13.18
C ARG A 22 -3.40 -7.83 -11.99
N VAL A 23 -3.00 -6.60 -12.25
CA VAL A 23 -3.19 -5.48 -11.33
C VAL A 23 -3.64 -4.26 -12.12
N GLN A 24 -4.55 -3.49 -11.53
CA GLN A 24 -5.08 -2.25 -12.09
C GLN A 24 -5.52 -1.31 -10.97
N SER A 25 -5.71 -0.04 -11.27
CA SER A 25 -6.33 0.88 -10.31
C SER A 25 -7.79 0.52 -10.06
N LEU A 26 -8.36 0.95 -8.93
CA LEU A 26 -9.79 0.75 -8.66
C LEU A 26 -10.69 1.41 -9.71
N GLY A 27 -10.30 2.59 -10.21
CA GLY A 27 -11.02 3.28 -11.27
C GLY A 27 -11.09 2.47 -12.57
N GLU A 28 -9.97 1.88 -13.00
CA GLU A 28 -9.93 0.97 -14.16
C GLU A 28 -10.75 -0.30 -13.94
N ALA A 29 -10.82 -0.79 -12.69
CA ALA A 29 -11.67 -1.91 -12.30
C ALA A 29 -13.16 -1.55 -12.14
N GLY A 30 -13.55 -0.31 -12.45
CA GLY A 30 -14.93 0.19 -12.41
C GLY A 30 -15.41 0.69 -11.04
N ASP A 31 -14.53 0.80 -10.04
CA ASP A 31 -14.86 1.42 -8.76
C ASP A 31 -14.51 2.92 -8.79
N THR A 32 -15.56 3.73 -8.92
CA THR A 32 -15.47 5.20 -8.92
C THR A 32 -15.75 5.83 -7.55
N THR A 33 -16.01 5.02 -6.52
CA THR A 33 -16.28 5.51 -5.16
C THR A 33 -14.97 5.82 -4.44
N HIS A 34 -13.92 5.05 -4.74
CA HIS A 34 -12.62 5.16 -4.12
C HIS A 34 -11.62 5.77 -5.13
N PRO A 35 -11.20 7.04 -4.96
CA PRO A 35 -10.39 7.74 -5.96
C PRO A 35 -9.01 7.11 -6.15
N PHE A 36 -8.49 6.43 -5.13
CA PHE A 36 -7.23 5.72 -5.18
C PHE A 36 -7.38 4.31 -4.63
N GLY A 37 -6.74 3.35 -5.27
CA GLY A 37 -6.74 1.97 -4.85
C GLY A 37 -6.24 1.00 -5.92
N LEU A 38 -6.15 -0.27 -5.54
CA LEU A 38 -5.65 -1.36 -6.36
C LEU A 38 -6.70 -2.48 -6.43
N ALA A 39 -6.90 -3.05 -7.60
CA ALA A 39 -7.51 -4.37 -7.76
C ALA A 39 -6.41 -5.35 -8.18
N ILE A 40 -6.11 -6.32 -7.32
CA ILE A 40 -5.03 -7.30 -7.51
C ILE A 40 -5.68 -8.66 -7.74
N THR A 41 -5.44 -9.26 -8.89
CA THR A 41 -5.87 -10.62 -9.22
C THR A 41 -4.70 -11.58 -9.12
N THR A 42 -4.88 -12.65 -8.36
CA THR A 42 -3.96 -13.79 -8.26
C THR A 42 -4.68 -15.07 -8.69
N THR A 43 -4.02 -16.22 -8.60
CA THR A 43 -4.68 -17.53 -8.79
C THR A 43 -5.73 -17.84 -7.72
N ALA A 44 -5.68 -17.16 -6.56
CA ALA A 44 -6.64 -17.33 -5.48
C ALA A 44 -7.92 -16.48 -5.65
N GLY A 45 -7.86 -15.43 -6.48
CA GLY A 45 -8.99 -14.55 -6.74
C GLY A 45 -8.57 -13.08 -6.89
N GLU A 46 -9.56 -12.20 -6.93
CA GLU A 46 -9.35 -10.74 -6.92
C GLU A 46 -9.55 -10.19 -5.50
N VAL A 47 -8.61 -9.36 -5.05
CA VAL A 47 -8.73 -8.56 -3.83
C VAL A 47 -8.63 -7.08 -4.19
N ARG A 48 -9.46 -6.26 -3.54
CA ARG A 48 -9.53 -4.82 -3.76
C ARG A 48 -9.07 -4.07 -2.52
N TRP A 49 -8.25 -3.05 -2.75
CA TRP A 49 -7.62 -2.25 -1.72
C TRP A 49 -7.88 -0.78 -1.99
N GLN A 50 -8.54 -0.11 -1.06
CA GLN A 50 -8.64 1.34 -1.05
C GLN A 50 -7.35 1.95 -0.51
N ILE A 51 -6.85 3.00 -1.15
CA ILE A 51 -5.72 3.81 -0.68
C ILE A 51 -6.25 5.15 -0.17
N ILE A 52 -5.94 5.49 1.09
CA ILE A 52 -6.32 6.74 1.72
C ILE A 52 -5.05 7.46 2.17
N GLY A 53 -4.89 8.74 1.80
CA GLY A 53 -3.76 9.55 2.23
C GLY A 53 -4.10 10.49 3.36
N GLN A 54 -3.11 10.72 4.21
CA GLN A 54 -3.06 11.84 5.13
C GLN A 54 -1.81 12.66 4.81
N LEU A 55 -2.00 13.97 4.59
CA LEU A 55 -0.90 14.90 4.33
C LEU A 55 0.05 14.98 5.53
N ALA A 56 1.29 15.39 5.26
CA ALA A 56 2.23 15.68 6.32
C ALA A 56 1.74 16.84 7.20
N THR A 57 2.20 16.89 8.45
CA THR A 57 1.84 17.96 9.37
C THR A 57 2.22 19.32 8.80
N GLY A 58 1.23 20.19 8.59
CA GLY A 58 1.43 21.54 8.07
C GLY A 58 1.39 21.67 6.55
N GLU A 59 1.33 20.58 5.79
CA GLU A 59 1.14 20.61 4.33
C GLU A 59 -0.31 20.88 3.95
N LYS A 60 -0.48 21.56 2.82
CA LYS A 60 -1.76 21.79 2.13
C LYS A 60 -1.87 20.93 0.89
N HIS A 61 -3.09 20.84 0.37
CA HIS A 61 -3.36 20.09 -0.86
C HIS A 61 -2.59 20.64 -2.07
N ASP A 62 -2.33 21.93 -2.13
CA ASP A 62 -1.64 22.57 -3.27
C ASP A 62 -0.11 22.53 -3.16
N ASP A 63 0.44 22.10 -2.02
CA ASP A 63 1.89 21.97 -1.86
C ASP A 63 2.44 20.84 -2.74
N GLN A 64 3.68 21.00 -3.21
CA GLN A 64 4.35 19.97 -4.01
C GLN A 64 4.64 18.72 -3.17
N ASP A 65 4.40 17.53 -3.72
CA ASP A 65 4.82 16.25 -3.11
C ASP A 65 6.34 16.11 -3.23
N THR A 66 7.06 16.60 -2.23
CA THR A 66 8.52 16.54 -2.17
C THR A 66 8.94 15.24 -1.49
N PRO A 67 9.62 14.30 -2.18
CA PRO A 67 10.13 13.08 -1.56
C PRO A 67 11.10 13.39 -0.43
N VAL A 68 10.93 12.72 0.70
CA VAL A 68 11.91 12.71 1.79
C VAL A 68 12.39 11.28 1.94
N ASN A 69 13.69 11.09 1.81
CA ASN A 69 14.33 9.78 1.87
C ASN A 69 15.00 9.60 3.23
N GLY A 70 14.96 8.37 3.74
CA GLY A 70 15.68 7.91 4.92
C GLY A 70 16.04 6.43 4.77
N ASP A 71 16.32 5.76 5.88
CA ASP A 71 16.55 4.32 5.88
C ASP A 71 15.24 3.60 5.48
N PRO A 72 15.29 2.64 4.54
CA PRO A 72 14.13 1.87 4.16
C PRO A 72 13.72 0.92 5.31
N VAL A 73 12.45 0.51 5.29
CA VAL A 73 11.97 -0.53 6.20
C VAL A 73 12.79 -1.82 5.97
N PRO A 74 13.37 -2.42 7.03
CA PRO A 74 14.11 -3.66 6.90
C PRO A 74 13.28 -4.76 6.23
N ALA A 75 13.89 -5.52 5.32
CA ALA A 75 13.25 -6.56 4.53
C ALA A 75 12.86 -7.82 5.35
N GLU A 76 12.08 -7.67 6.42
CA GLU A 76 11.72 -8.75 7.36
C GLU A 76 10.40 -9.46 7.01
N GLY A 77 9.95 -9.35 5.76
CA GLY A 77 8.81 -10.10 5.24
C GLY A 77 9.21 -11.51 4.84
N GLY A 78 8.51 -12.52 5.39
CA GLY A 78 8.53 -13.89 4.84
C GLY A 78 8.17 -13.91 3.34
N GLU A 79 8.22 -15.08 2.73
CA GLU A 79 7.81 -15.19 1.33
C GLU A 79 6.33 -14.80 1.18
N PRO A 80 5.95 -13.94 0.21
CA PRO A 80 4.56 -13.52 0.06
C PRO A 80 3.64 -14.73 -0.14
N ASP A 81 2.70 -14.94 0.78
CA ASP A 81 1.70 -16.02 0.70
C ASP A 81 0.42 -15.50 0.03
N PRO A 82 0.07 -15.94 -1.20
CA PRO A 82 -1.12 -15.47 -1.90
C PRO A 82 -2.45 -15.75 -1.18
N SER A 83 -2.48 -16.63 -0.18
CA SER A 83 -3.66 -16.90 0.65
C SER A 83 -3.84 -15.91 1.81
N ASP A 84 -2.77 -15.21 2.22
CA ASP A 84 -2.81 -14.07 3.14
C ASP A 84 -2.63 -12.77 2.34
N HIS A 85 -3.72 -12.22 1.80
CA HIS A 85 -3.65 -11.02 0.96
C HIS A 85 -2.99 -9.82 1.68
N GLU A 86 -3.20 -9.66 2.98
CA GLU A 86 -2.58 -8.56 3.76
C GLU A 86 -1.08 -8.81 3.96
N GLY A 87 -0.70 -10.04 4.36
CA GLY A 87 0.69 -10.43 4.52
C GLY A 87 1.48 -10.40 3.22
N TRP A 88 0.85 -10.81 2.11
CA TRP A 88 1.41 -10.74 0.78
C TRP A 88 1.73 -9.30 0.37
N LEU A 89 0.76 -8.38 0.53
CA LEU A 89 0.95 -6.98 0.17
C LEU A 89 1.99 -6.30 1.07
N TYR A 90 1.99 -6.63 2.37
CA TYR A 90 3.04 -6.21 3.29
C TYR A 90 4.42 -6.65 2.82
N ALA A 91 4.58 -7.94 2.49
CA ALA A 91 5.86 -8.49 2.06
C ALA A 91 6.35 -7.87 0.73
N ALA A 92 5.44 -7.62 -0.22
CA ALA A 92 5.76 -6.93 -1.47
C ALA A 92 6.29 -5.52 -1.21
N LEU A 93 5.60 -4.74 -0.36
CA LEU A 93 5.99 -3.35 -0.05
C LEU A 93 7.30 -3.24 0.73
N VAL A 94 7.52 -4.14 1.70
CA VAL A 94 8.77 -4.17 2.47
C VAL A 94 9.97 -4.53 1.58
N ARG A 95 9.81 -5.50 0.67
CA ARG A 95 10.87 -5.89 -0.29
C ARG A 95 11.17 -4.85 -1.36
N ALA A 96 10.28 -3.87 -1.55
CA ALA A 96 10.55 -2.76 -2.45
C ALA A 96 11.64 -1.82 -1.92
N GLU A 97 11.98 -1.91 -0.61
CA GLU A 97 13.01 -1.11 0.06
C GLU A 97 12.93 0.38 -0.29
N SER A 98 11.70 0.90 -0.39
CA SER A 98 11.48 2.30 -0.76
C SER A 98 12.08 3.22 0.30
N PRO A 99 13.00 4.13 -0.07
CA PRO A 99 13.66 5.00 0.90
C PRO A 99 12.72 6.07 1.47
N GLU A 100 11.51 6.23 0.93
CA GLU A 100 10.52 7.18 1.44
C GLU A 100 9.65 6.60 2.56
N ILE A 101 9.52 5.27 2.62
CA ILE A 101 8.67 4.59 3.59
C ILE A 101 9.50 4.40 4.87
N ALA A 102 9.02 5.00 5.96
CA ALA A 102 9.65 4.91 7.27
C ALA A 102 9.16 3.69 8.08
N SER A 103 7.89 3.32 7.93
CA SER A 103 7.32 2.15 8.60
C SER A 103 6.13 1.57 7.85
N ILE A 104 5.87 0.26 8.03
CA ILE A 104 4.66 -0.41 7.57
C ILE A 104 4.12 -1.26 8.72
N ALA A 105 2.84 -1.08 9.07
CA ALA A 105 2.17 -1.82 10.12
C ALA A 105 0.92 -2.54 9.59
N ARG A 106 0.88 -3.86 9.78
CA ARG A 106 -0.29 -4.71 9.51
C ARG A 106 -1.40 -4.44 10.51
N TRP A 107 -2.63 -4.37 10.04
CA TRP A 107 -3.81 -4.19 10.90
C TRP A 107 -4.20 -5.51 11.56
N SER A 108 -4.00 -6.64 10.87
CA SER A 108 -4.34 -7.97 11.38
C SER A 108 -3.49 -8.41 12.57
N THR A 109 -2.36 -7.75 12.83
CA THR A 109 -1.42 -8.10 13.91
C THR A 109 -1.56 -7.20 15.14
N ARG A 110 -2.51 -6.26 15.16
CA ARG A 110 -2.76 -5.37 16.30
C ARG A 110 -3.48 -6.12 17.42
N GLU A 111 -3.29 -5.69 18.66
CA GLU A 111 -3.94 -6.31 19.83
C GLU A 111 -5.48 -6.22 19.76
N ASP A 112 -6.00 -5.17 19.13
CA ASP A 112 -7.43 -4.93 18.89
C ASP A 112 -7.86 -5.33 17.46
N ALA A 113 -7.10 -6.21 16.80
CA ALA A 113 -7.38 -6.64 15.43
C ALA A 113 -8.76 -7.30 15.33
N GLY A 114 -9.74 -6.51 14.89
CA GLY A 114 -11.05 -7.01 14.49
C GLY A 114 -10.99 -7.74 13.14
N LYS A 115 -12.11 -7.69 12.41
CA LYS A 115 -12.19 -8.25 11.05
C LYS A 115 -11.53 -7.37 9.99
N SER A 116 -11.13 -6.15 10.34
CA SER A 116 -10.47 -5.22 9.42
C SER A 116 -9.14 -5.76 8.94
N ARG A 117 -8.87 -5.59 7.64
CA ARG A 117 -7.62 -5.95 6.98
C ARG A 117 -7.06 -4.73 6.28
N GLY A 118 -5.75 -4.54 6.38
CA GLY A 118 -5.12 -3.33 5.90
C GLY A 118 -3.70 -3.09 6.42
N LEU A 119 -3.09 -2.04 5.87
CA LEU A 119 -1.76 -1.59 6.20
C LEU A 119 -1.80 -0.11 6.55
N THR A 120 -1.02 0.30 7.54
CA THR A 120 -0.64 1.70 7.74
C THR A 120 0.80 1.87 7.29
N LEU A 121 1.06 2.86 6.45
CA LEU A 121 2.39 3.27 6.03
C LEU A 121 2.66 4.67 6.56
N ASP A 122 3.77 4.82 7.27
CA ASP A 122 4.33 6.12 7.63
C ASP A 122 5.47 6.45 6.68
N PHE A 123 5.50 7.68 6.17
CA PHE A 123 6.60 8.17 5.33
C PHE A 123 7.54 9.07 6.13
N HIS A 124 8.80 9.17 5.69
CA HIS A 124 9.80 10.05 6.34
C HIS A 124 9.41 11.53 6.32
N ASN A 125 8.57 11.95 5.37
CA ASN A 125 8.01 13.31 5.34
C ASN A 125 6.84 13.51 6.32
N SER A 126 6.53 12.54 7.21
CA SER A 126 5.40 12.54 8.14
C SER A 126 4.01 12.43 7.50
N ALA A 127 3.91 12.24 6.19
CA ALA A 127 2.65 11.82 5.56
C ALA A 127 2.33 10.37 5.93
N ARG A 128 1.06 9.98 5.76
CA ARG A 128 0.63 8.59 5.94
C ARG A 128 -0.22 8.10 4.79
N VAL A 129 -0.14 6.81 4.53
CA VAL A 129 -1.09 6.09 3.70
C VAL A 129 -1.73 4.96 4.50
N PHE A 130 -3.04 4.82 4.35
CA PHE A 130 -3.80 3.69 4.84
C PHE A 130 -4.27 2.88 3.64
N ILE A 131 -3.92 1.60 3.61
CA ILE A 131 -4.42 0.65 2.63
C ILE A 131 -5.46 -0.21 3.33
N ARG A 132 -6.71 -0.18 2.86
CA ARG A 132 -7.81 -0.92 3.48
C ARG A 132 -8.41 -1.91 2.50
N GLN A 133 -8.58 -3.16 2.92
CA GLN A 133 -9.30 -4.15 2.10
C GLN A 133 -10.78 -3.79 2.01
N LEU A 134 -11.34 -3.86 0.80
CA LEU A 134 -12.77 -3.67 0.52
C LEU A 134 -13.58 -4.97 0.68
#